data_AF-A0A5N4CBR2-F1
#
_entry.id   AF-A0A5N4CBR2-F1
#
_cell.length_a   1.000
_cell.length_b   1.000
_cell.length_c   1.000
_cell.angle_alpha   90.00
_cell.angle_beta   90.00
_cell.angle_gamma   90.00
#
_symmetry.space_group_name_H-M   'P 1'
#
loop_
_entity.id
_entity.type
_entity.pdbx_description
1 polymer ?
#
loop_
_entity_poly.entity_id
_entity_poly.type
_entity_poly.pdbx_seq_one_letter_code
_entity_poly.pdbx_strand_id
1 'polypeptide(L)'
;MISPIFSSALSSVFCKWDLPVFTLPFNMVLSMYLSATGHYNPFFPSQLITPATSVPNVTWSDLSALQLLKSVPVGVGQIYGCDNPWTGGIFLGAILLSSPIMCLHAAIGSFLGLAAGLSLSAPFEDIYTGLWGFNSSLACIAIGGMFLVLTWQAFLLALACALFTAYLGASMSNLMAVVGLPSCTWSFCLATLLFLLVTTKNPNIYRMPLSKVTYPEKNRIFYLQAKERMVESPLLAVPNMQFAE
;
A
#
# COMPACT_ATOMS: atom_id res chain seq x y z
N MET A 1 -16.14 6.40 15.36
CA MET A 1 -16.76 5.34 16.20
C MET A 1 -17.23 4.10 15.41
N ILE A 2 -17.40 4.15 14.08
CA ILE A 2 -17.91 3.00 13.29
C ILE A 2 -16.77 2.06 12.81
N SER A 3 -15.52 2.53 12.73
CA SER A 3 -14.38 1.73 12.25
C SER A 3 -14.20 0.38 12.96
N PRO A 4 -14.37 0.23 14.29
CA PRO A 4 -14.31 -1.08 14.95
C PRO A 4 -15.37 -2.08 14.46
N ILE A 5 -16.56 -1.61 14.09
CA ILE A 5 -17.63 -2.46 13.54
C ILE A 5 -17.20 -3.02 12.19
N PHE A 6 -16.71 -2.17 11.29
CA PHE A 6 -16.16 -2.59 10.00
C PHE A 6 -14.94 -3.51 10.16
N SER A 7 -14.02 -3.20 11.07
CA SER A 7 -12.86 -4.05 11.35
C SER A 7 -13.28 -5.45 11.82
N SER A 8 -14.24 -5.53 12.74
CA SER A 8 -14.75 -6.83 13.24
C SER A 8 -15.43 -7.63 12.12
N ALA A 9 -16.32 -6.99 11.36
CA ALA A 9 -17.02 -7.63 10.25
C ALA A 9 -16.04 -8.14 9.18
N LEU A 10 -15.11 -7.30 8.73
CA LEU A 10 -14.09 -7.68 7.73
C LEU A 10 -13.16 -8.77 8.28
N SER A 11 -12.74 -8.67 9.53
CA SER A 11 -11.88 -9.67 10.15
C SER A 11 -12.56 -11.04 10.22
N SER A 12 -13.88 -11.10 10.44
CA SER A 12 -14.63 -12.37 10.45
C SER A 12 -14.68 -13.09 9.10
N VAL A 13 -14.51 -12.32 8.01
CA VAL A 13 -14.44 -12.85 6.63
C VAL A 13 -13.00 -13.19 6.29
N PHE A 14 -12.07 -12.25 6.51
CA PHE A 14 -10.69 -12.34 6.03
C PHE A 14 -9.84 -13.32 6.82
N CYS A 15 -10.17 -13.59 8.09
CA CYS A 15 -9.46 -14.60 8.88
C CYS A 15 -9.54 -16.00 8.26
N LYS A 16 -10.58 -16.30 7.46
CA LYS A 16 -10.73 -17.58 6.76
C LYS A 16 -9.63 -17.83 5.72
N TRP A 17 -9.04 -16.77 5.19
CA TRP A 17 -7.91 -16.82 4.26
C TRP A 17 -6.60 -16.35 4.89
N ASP A 18 -6.58 -16.12 6.21
CA ASP A 18 -5.47 -15.53 6.95
C ASP A 18 -4.98 -14.21 6.32
N LEU A 19 -5.93 -13.32 5.98
CA LEU A 19 -5.68 -12.00 5.39
C LEU A 19 -5.94 -10.86 6.40
N PRO A 20 -5.12 -9.79 6.37
CA PRO A 20 -5.33 -8.63 7.22
C PRO A 20 -6.41 -7.70 6.62
N VAL A 21 -7.12 -6.95 7.45
CA VAL A 21 -8.16 -6.00 7.00
C VAL A 21 -7.59 -4.68 6.45
N PHE A 22 -6.29 -4.43 6.65
CA PHE A 22 -5.60 -3.19 6.27
C PHE A 22 -6.37 -1.93 6.68
N THR A 23 -6.47 -0.94 5.80
CA THR A 23 -7.20 0.31 5.99
C THR A 23 -8.60 0.26 5.36
N LEU A 24 -9.12 -0.92 4.99
CA LEU A 24 -10.48 -1.06 4.46
C LEU A 24 -11.55 -0.44 5.38
N PRO A 25 -11.52 -0.62 6.72
CA PRO A 25 -12.47 0.04 7.60
C PRO A 25 -12.46 1.58 7.48
N PHE A 26 -11.27 2.18 7.35
CA PHE A 26 -11.13 3.62 7.14
C PHE A 26 -11.70 4.03 5.77
N ASN A 27 -11.31 3.35 4.70
CA ASN A 27 -11.76 3.68 3.34
C ASN A 27 -13.29 3.55 3.20
N MET A 28 -13.90 2.51 3.79
CA MET A 28 -15.35 2.32 3.81
C MET A 28 -16.08 3.43 4.55
N VAL A 29 -15.63 3.76 5.77
CA VAL A 29 -16.24 4.82 6.59
C VAL A 29 -16.10 6.18 5.91
N LEU A 30 -14.92 6.50 5.39
CA LEU A 30 -14.67 7.79 4.74
C LEU A 30 -15.47 7.93 3.44
N SER A 31 -15.50 6.90 2.60
CA SER A 31 -16.30 6.91 1.36
C SER A 31 -17.78 7.08 1.66
N MET A 32 -18.31 6.33 2.65
CA MET A 32 -19.69 6.45 3.10
C MET A 32 -20.01 7.86 3.62
N TYR A 33 -19.14 8.44 4.45
CA TYR A 33 -19.32 9.77 5.00
C TYR A 33 -19.30 10.87 3.91
N LEU A 34 -18.30 10.83 3.02
CA LEU A 34 -18.17 11.79 1.93
C LEU A 34 -19.31 11.68 0.92
N SER A 35 -19.82 10.48 0.65
CA SER A 35 -21.00 10.30 -0.21
C SER A 35 -22.30 10.78 0.44
N ALA A 36 -22.42 10.62 1.76
CA ALA A 36 -23.63 11.02 2.49
C ALA A 36 -23.72 12.53 2.69
N THR A 37 -22.57 13.19 2.85
CA THR A 37 -22.50 14.65 2.94
C THR A 37 -22.48 15.26 1.54
N GLY A 38 -21.43 14.99 0.77
CA GLY A 38 -21.20 15.57 -0.55
C GLY A 38 -20.90 17.07 -0.48
N HIS A 39 -20.60 17.64 -1.64
CA HIS A 39 -20.21 19.05 -1.75
C HIS A 39 -21.34 20.02 -1.36
N TYR A 40 -22.60 19.64 -1.63
CA TYR A 40 -23.77 20.51 -1.44
C TYR A 40 -24.44 20.36 -0.07
N ASN A 41 -23.81 19.68 0.90
CA ASN A 41 -24.36 19.60 2.24
C ASN A 41 -24.36 20.99 2.92
N PRO A 42 -25.47 21.44 3.53
CA PRO A 42 -25.51 22.74 4.19
C PRO A 42 -24.70 22.81 5.49
N PHE A 43 -24.43 21.68 6.15
CA PHE A 43 -23.73 21.64 7.44
C PHE A 43 -22.28 21.18 7.33
N PHE A 44 -22.01 20.19 6.48
CA PHE A 44 -20.70 19.53 6.37
C PHE A 44 -20.29 19.36 4.90
N PRO A 45 -20.10 20.44 4.12
CA PRO A 45 -19.75 20.34 2.72
C PRO A 45 -18.34 19.75 2.51
N SER A 46 -18.22 18.80 1.60
CA SER A 46 -16.92 18.27 1.18
C SER A 46 -16.28 19.11 0.06
N GLN A 47 -14.97 18.94 -0.16
CA GLN A 47 -14.31 19.50 -1.34
C GLN A 47 -14.91 18.91 -2.62
N LEU A 48 -15.10 19.76 -3.62
CA LEU A 48 -15.60 19.34 -4.92
C LEU A 48 -14.50 18.59 -5.68
N ILE A 49 -14.76 17.32 -5.99
CA ILE A 49 -13.89 16.49 -6.83
C ILE A 49 -14.61 16.28 -8.16
N THR A 50 -13.92 16.53 -9.26
CA THR A 50 -14.46 16.39 -10.61
C THR A 50 -13.55 15.51 -11.46
N PRO A 51 -14.10 14.75 -12.42
CA PRO A 51 -13.30 13.95 -13.33
C PRO A 51 -12.52 14.86 -14.30
N ALA A 52 -11.35 14.39 -14.73
CA ALA A 52 -10.61 15.07 -15.78
C ALA A 52 -11.41 15.04 -17.11
N THR A 53 -11.66 16.22 -17.69
CA THR A 53 -12.45 16.37 -18.93
C THR A 53 -11.62 16.83 -20.13
N SER A 54 -10.35 17.15 -19.90
CA SER A 54 -9.42 17.62 -20.94
C SER A 54 -8.03 17.04 -20.71
N VAL A 55 -7.24 17.00 -21.78
CA VAL A 55 -5.85 16.53 -21.73
C VAL A 55 -5.00 17.61 -21.03
N PRO A 56 -4.24 17.28 -19.98
CA PRO A 56 -3.36 18.25 -19.32
C PRO A 56 -2.21 18.66 -20.25
N ASN A 57 -1.85 19.94 -20.23
CA ASN A 57 -0.69 20.44 -20.96
C ASN A 57 0.58 20.22 -20.12
N VAL A 58 1.42 19.25 -20.49
CA VAL A 58 2.64 18.89 -19.75
C VAL A 58 3.88 19.35 -20.53
N THR A 59 4.57 20.35 -19.99
CA THR A 59 5.84 20.89 -20.51
C THR A 59 7.03 20.19 -19.86
N TRP A 60 7.56 19.15 -20.51
CA TRP A 60 8.66 18.33 -19.97
C TRP A 60 9.95 19.10 -19.65
N SER A 61 10.15 20.29 -20.22
CA SER A 61 11.25 21.20 -19.87
C SER A 61 11.18 21.71 -18.43
N ASP A 62 9.98 21.75 -17.83
CA ASP A 62 9.73 22.33 -16.51
C ASP A 62 9.87 21.28 -15.39
N LEU A 63 10.21 20.05 -15.75
CA LEU A 63 10.44 18.96 -14.81
C LEU A 63 11.63 19.29 -13.89
N SER A 64 11.38 19.33 -12.58
CA SER A 64 12.38 19.68 -11.59
C SER A 64 12.85 18.46 -10.82
N ALA A 65 14.13 18.08 -11.00
CA ALA A 65 14.74 16.97 -10.26
C ALA A 65 14.67 17.17 -8.73
N LEU A 66 14.78 18.42 -8.25
CA LEU A 66 14.65 18.73 -6.82
C LEU A 66 13.23 18.48 -6.31
N GLN A 67 12.20 18.79 -7.09
CA GLN A 67 10.81 18.51 -6.72
C GLN A 67 10.52 17.01 -6.75
N LEU A 68 11.06 16.28 -7.72
CA LEU A 68 10.99 14.81 -7.76
C LEU A 68 11.69 14.16 -6.55
N LEU A 69 12.81 14.73 -6.08
CA LEU A 69 13.45 14.24 -4.87
C LEU A 69 12.60 14.52 -3.62
N LYS A 70 11.97 15.70 -3.55
CA LYS A 70 11.05 16.08 -2.46
C LYS A 70 9.77 15.26 -2.46
N SER A 71 9.28 14.82 -3.61
CA SER A 71 8.04 14.03 -3.67
C SER A 71 8.17 12.64 -3.05
N VAL A 72 9.39 12.11 -2.88
CA VAL A 72 9.59 10.82 -2.19
C VAL A 72 9.15 10.88 -0.72
N PRO A 73 9.69 11.78 0.14
CA PRO A 73 9.17 11.92 1.50
C PRO A 73 7.72 12.44 1.52
N VAL A 74 7.31 13.34 0.61
CA VAL A 74 5.92 13.82 0.54
C VAL A 74 4.95 12.66 0.26
N GLY A 75 5.30 11.74 -0.63
CA GLY A 75 4.49 10.53 -0.87
C GLY A 75 4.36 9.65 0.36
N VAL A 76 5.35 9.62 1.26
CA VAL A 76 5.20 8.95 2.57
C VAL A 76 4.33 9.79 3.51
N GLY A 77 4.44 11.12 3.48
CA GLY A 77 3.56 12.05 4.19
C GLY A 77 2.09 11.87 3.84
N GLN A 78 1.78 11.67 2.56
CA GLN A 78 0.43 11.49 2.05
C GLN A 78 -0.27 10.21 2.53
N ILE A 79 0.46 9.26 3.14
CA ILE A 79 -0.18 8.14 3.88
C ILE A 79 -1.15 8.67 4.94
N TYR A 80 -0.84 9.82 5.52
CA TYR A 80 -1.67 10.53 6.50
C TYR A 80 -2.24 11.84 5.94
N GLY A 81 -2.28 12.02 4.61
CA GLY A 81 -2.78 13.24 3.97
C GLY A 81 -1.91 14.48 4.22
N CYS A 82 -0.60 14.32 4.43
CA CYS A 82 0.33 15.42 4.68
C CYS A 82 1.21 15.68 3.45
N ASP A 83 1.15 16.89 2.90
CA ASP A 83 1.93 17.32 1.72
C ASP A 83 3.28 17.98 2.07
N ASN A 84 3.54 18.23 3.36
CA ASN A 84 4.80 18.83 3.82
C ASN A 84 5.95 17.81 3.80
N PRO A 85 7.06 18.07 3.07
CA PRO A 85 8.20 17.14 2.97
C PRO A 85 8.87 16.85 4.32
N TRP A 86 8.85 17.80 5.26
CA TRP A 86 9.40 17.60 6.60
C TRP A 86 8.58 16.60 7.40
N THR A 87 7.25 16.66 7.29
CA THR A 87 6.34 15.68 7.91
C THR A 87 6.59 14.29 7.36
N GLY A 88 6.75 14.16 6.04
CA GLY A 88 7.13 12.91 5.40
C GLY A 88 8.48 12.35 5.89
N GLY A 89 9.47 13.23 6.06
CA GLY A 89 10.77 12.89 6.65
C GLY A 89 10.66 12.40 8.11
N ILE A 90 9.81 13.03 8.92
CA ILE A 90 9.52 12.60 10.30
C ILE A 90 8.88 11.21 10.30
N PHE A 91 7.92 10.94 9.41
CA PHE A 91 7.31 9.60 9.29
C PHE A 91 8.33 8.55 8.85
N LEU A 92 9.20 8.85 7.88
CA LEU A 92 10.31 7.96 7.53
C LEU A 92 11.23 7.69 8.74
N GLY A 93 11.55 8.73 9.52
CA GLY A 93 12.34 8.59 10.75
C GLY A 93 11.65 7.71 11.81
N ALA A 94 10.33 7.86 11.97
CA ALA A 94 9.54 7.04 12.88
C ALA A 94 9.49 5.57 12.44
N ILE A 95 9.33 5.31 11.14
CA ILE A 95 9.39 3.95 10.58
C ILE A 95 10.80 3.37 10.75
N LEU A 96 11.85 4.15 10.47
CA LEU A 96 13.26 3.75 10.61
C LEU A 96 13.59 3.31 12.03
N LEU A 97 13.08 4.04 13.03
CA LEU A 97 13.26 3.70 14.44
C LEU A 97 12.69 2.32 14.79
N SER A 98 11.59 1.92 14.13
CA SER A 98 10.99 0.60 14.32
C SER A 98 11.65 -0.49 13.49
N SER A 99 11.90 -0.23 12.20
CA SER A 99 12.48 -1.18 11.24
C SER A 99 13.12 -0.44 10.07
N PRO A 100 14.46 -0.52 9.92
CA PRO A 100 15.15 -0.02 8.73
C PRO A 100 14.64 -0.63 7.43
N ILE A 101 14.25 -1.91 7.43
CA ILE A 101 13.71 -2.58 6.24
C ILE A 101 12.38 -1.96 5.82
N MET A 102 11.48 -1.67 6.76
CA MET A 102 10.21 -0.99 6.45
C MET A 102 10.45 0.41 5.90
N CYS A 103 11.38 1.17 6.49
CA CYS A 103 11.70 2.52 6.03
C CYS A 103 12.24 2.50 4.59
N LEU A 104 13.12 1.55 4.28
CA LEU A 104 13.64 1.38 2.93
C LEU A 104 12.51 1.10 1.92
N HIS A 105 11.59 0.18 2.23
CA HIS A 105 10.46 -0.13 1.34
C HIS A 105 9.46 1.03 1.23
N ALA A 106 9.28 1.83 2.29
CA ALA A 106 8.46 3.03 2.23
C ALA A 106 9.02 4.04 1.20
N ALA A 107 10.33 4.29 1.25
CA ALA A 107 11.00 5.18 0.32
C ALA A 107 10.99 4.63 -1.12
N ILE A 108 11.31 3.34 -1.30
CA ILE A 108 11.28 2.67 -2.61
C ILE A 108 9.87 2.70 -3.21
N GLY A 109 8.84 2.34 -2.43
CA GLY A 109 7.46 2.33 -2.90
C GLY A 109 6.97 3.73 -3.29
N SER A 110 7.32 4.77 -2.52
CA SER A 110 7.03 6.16 -2.86
C SER A 110 7.72 6.59 -4.17
N PHE A 111 8.99 6.22 -4.34
CA PHE A 111 9.74 6.47 -5.58
C PHE A 111 9.13 5.75 -6.80
N LEU A 112 8.74 4.48 -6.65
CA LEU A 112 8.09 3.72 -7.72
C LEU A 112 6.73 4.31 -8.11
N GLY A 113 5.98 4.84 -7.13
CA GLY A 113 4.76 5.58 -7.38
C GLY A 113 5.01 6.82 -8.24
N LEU A 114 6.00 7.63 -7.88
CA LEU A 114 6.46 8.76 -8.70
C LEU A 114 6.85 8.31 -10.12
N ALA A 115 7.60 7.22 -10.26
CA ALA A 115 8.04 6.73 -11.56
C ALA A 115 6.85 6.28 -12.43
N ALA A 116 5.82 5.68 -11.83
CA ALA A 116 4.58 5.34 -12.51
C ALA A 116 3.76 6.58 -12.91
N GLY A 117 3.81 7.65 -12.13
CA GLY A 117 3.20 8.94 -12.51
C GLY A 117 3.86 9.53 -13.75
N LEU A 118 5.20 9.52 -13.79
CA LEU A 118 5.95 9.97 -14.96
C LEU A 118 5.70 9.08 -16.19
N SER A 119 5.58 7.76 -16.02
CA SER A 119 5.33 6.84 -17.15
C SER A 119 3.97 7.05 -17.81
N LEU A 120 2.98 7.56 -17.06
CA LEU A 120 1.65 7.91 -17.55
C LEU A 120 1.51 9.39 -17.92
N SER A 121 2.60 10.16 -17.93
CA SER A 121 2.58 11.60 -18.21
C SER A 121 1.61 12.36 -17.30
N ALA A 122 1.52 11.97 -16.02
CA ALA A 122 0.68 12.65 -15.05
C ALA A 122 1.12 14.12 -14.85
N PRO A 123 0.19 15.04 -14.52
CA PRO A 123 0.56 16.40 -14.16
C PRO A 123 1.63 16.42 -13.08
N PHE A 124 2.69 17.22 -13.27
CA PHE A 124 3.81 17.23 -12.33
C PHE A 124 3.40 17.66 -10.92
N GLU A 125 2.38 18.51 -10.78
CA GLU A 125 1.83 18.90 -9.47
C GLU A 125 1.29 17.70 -8.67
N ASP A 126 0.61 16.75 -9.31
CA ASP A 126 0.10 15.54 -8.64
C ASP A 126 1.25 14.63 -8.17
N ILE A 127 2.36 14.63 -8.90
CA ILE A 127 3.57 13.90 -8.53
C ILE A 127 4.28 14.62 -7.38
N TYR A 128 4.45 15.94 -7.46
CA TYR A 128 5.14 16.76 -6.46
C TYR A 128 4.42 16.79 -5.11
N THR A 129 3.08 16.80 -5.13
CA THR A 129 2.24 16.67 -3.94
C THR A 129 2.17 15.24 -3.40
N GLY A 130 2.86 14.28 -4.02
CA GLY A 130 3.01 12.91 -3.52
C GLY A 130 1.79 12.01 -3.72
N LEU A 131 0.78 12.43 -4.50
CA LEU A 131 -0.45 11.66 -4.72
C LEU A 131 -0.20 10.31 -5.40
N TRP A 132 0.89 10.19 -6.15
CA TRP A 132 1.30 8.94 -6.77
C TRP A 132 2.08 8.00 -5.84
N GLY A 133 2.64 8.50 -4.73
CA GLY A 133 3.60 7.76 -3.91
C GLY A 133 3.00 6.96 -2.76
N PHE A 134 1.92 7.45 -2.13
CA PHE A 134 1.48 6.93 -0.83
C PHE A 134 0.90 5.51 -0.86
N ASN A 135 0.05 5.21 -1.85
CA ASN A 135 -0.52 3.87 -2.02
C ASN A 135 0.60 2.84 -2.32
N SER A 136 1.54 3.19 -3.19
CA SER A 136 2.69 2.34 -3.54
C SER A 136 3.66 2.15 -2.38
N SER A 137 3.88 3.18 -1.57
CA SER A 137 4.66 3.09 -0.32
C SER A 137 4.07 2.05 0.63
N LEU A 138 2.77 2.14 0.94
CA LEU A 138 2.08 1.18 1.80
C LEU A 138 2.14 -0.26 1.27
N ALA A 139 1.90 -0.45 -0.03
CA ALA A 139 1.98 -1.77 -0.67
C ALA A 139 3.40 -2.35 -0.61
N CYS A 140 4.41 -1.52 -0.85
CA CYS A 140 5.81 -1.94 -0.79
C CYS A 140 6.22 -2.35 0.63
N ILE A 141 5.80 -1.59 1.66
CA ILE A 141 6.03 -1.97 3.07
C ILE A 141 5.34 -3.30 3.39
N ALA A 142 4.09 -3.48 2.96
CA ALA A 142 3.29 -4.66 3.28
C ALA A 142 3.87 -5.94 2.67
N ILE A 143 4.26 -5.90 1.40
CA ILE A 143 4.83 -7.08 0.70
C ILE A 143 6.32 -7.24 1.00
N GLY A 144 7.04 -6.15 1.24
CA GLY A 144 8.50 -6.08 1.45
C GLY A 144 9.00 -6.54 2.81
N GLY A 145 8.51 -7.67 3.30
CA GLY A 145 8.96 -8.27 4.57
C GLY A 145 7.91 -8.31 5.69
N MET A 146 6.81 -7.56 5.57
CA MET A 146 5.75 -7.57 6.59
C MET A 146 4.85 -8.79 6.51
N PHE A 147 4.13 -8.95 5.40
CA PHE A 147 3.18 -10.05 5.20
C PHE A 147 3.76 -11.17 4.32
N LEU A 148 4.79 -10.88 3.52
CA LEU A 148 5.67 -11.89 2.94
C LEU A 148 7.04 -11.80 3.59
N VAL A 149 7.72 -12.94 3.71
CA VAL A 149 9.10 -12.96 4.23
C VAL A 149 10.04 -12.29 3.23
N LEU A 150 10.94 -11.45 3.73
CA LEU A 150 11.93 -10.79 2.88
C LEU A 150 12.96 -11.78 2.34
N THR A 151 12.78 -12.14 1.07
CA THR A 151 13.72 -12.81 0.18
C THR A 151 13.94 -11.92 -1.06
N TRP A 152 14.91 -12.24 -1.93
CA TRP A 152 15.08 -11.44 -3.15
C TRP A 152 13.89 -11.56 -4.10
N GLN A 153 13.22 -12.72 -4.13
CA GLN A 153 12.00 -12.94 -4.92
C GLN A 153 10.83 -12.11 -4.37
N ALA A 154 10.64 -12.11 -3.05
CA ALA A 154 9.61 -11.30 -2.40
C ALA A 154 9.90 -9.79 -2.56
N PHE A 155 11.18 -9.39 -2.57
CA PHE A 155 11.57 -8.02 -2.87
C PHE A 155 11.13 -7.61 -4.29
N LEU A 156 11.43 -8.41 -5.32
CA LEU A 156 10.94 -8.12 -6.68
C LEU A 156 9.42 -8.09 -6.75
N LEU A 157 8.73 -8.98 -6.02
CA LEU A 157 7.28 -8.99 -5.93
C LEU A 157 6.75 -7.72 -5.24
N ALA A 158 7.46 -7.18 -4.24
CA ALA A 158 7.11 -5.92 -3.60
C ALA A 158 7.25 -4.73 -4.55
N LEU A 159 8.28 -4.70 -5.41
CA LEU A 159 8.41 -3.67 -6.45
C LEU A 159 7.27 -3.76 -7.47
N ALA A 160 6.95 -4.98 -7.92
CA ALA A 160 5.82 -5.22 -8.83
C ALA A 160 4.48 -4.81 -8.21
N CYS A 161 4.25 -5.15 -6.94
CA CYS A 161 3.06 -4.74 -6.19
C CYS A 161 2.98 -3.22 -6.06
N ALA A 162 4.09 -2.54 -5.75
CA ALA A 162 4.12 -1.08 -5.61
C ALA A 162 3.78 -0.36 -6.92
N LEU A 163 4.35 -0.82 -8.05
CA LEU A 163 4.02 -0.27 -9.38
C LEU A 163 2.56 -0.55 -9.77
N PHE A 164 2.09 -1.79 -9.61
CA PHE A 164 0.70 -2.15 -9.86
C PHE A 164 -0.25 -1.28 -9.02
N THR A 165 0.09 -1.06 -7.75
CA THR A 165 -0.68 -0.23 -6.83
C THR A 165 -0.73 1.23 -7.28
N ALA A 166 0.35 1.78 -7.87
CA ALA A 166 0.35 3.15 -8.40
C ALA A 166 -0.65 3.30 -9.56
N TYR A 167 -0.59 2.37 -10.51
CA TYR A 167 -1.49 2.36 -11.67
C TYR A 167 -2.95 2.14 -11.24
N LEU A 168 -3.19 1.24 -10.30
CA LEU A 168 -4.51 1.07 -9.70
C LEU A 168 -4.95 2.33 -8.94
N GLY A 169 -4.02 3.06 -8.33
CA GLY A 169 -4.21 4.40 -7.75
C GLY A 169 -4.86 5.35 -8.75
N ALA A 170 -4.21 5.55 -9.91
CA ALA A 170 -4.74 6.39 -10.98
C ALA A 170 -6.11 5.92 -11.49
N SER A 171 -6.28 4.60 -11.70
CA SER A 171 -7.55 4.03 -12.13
C SER A 171 -8.69 4.30 -11.13
N MET A 172 -8.45 4.08 -9.84
CA MET A 172 -9.44 4.30 -8.79
C MET A 172 -9.75 5.79 -8.61
N SER A 173 -8.74 6.68 -8.69
CA SER A 173 -8.95 8.12 -8.63
C SER A 173 -9.87 8.60 -9.76
N ASN A 174 -9.63 8.16 -10.99
CA ASN A 174 -10.49 8.51 -12.12
C ASN A 174 -11.92 7.97 -11.96
N LEU A 175 -12.07 6.71 -11.52
CA LEU A 175 -13.38 6.10 -11.29
C LEU A 175 -14.17 6.82 -10.19
N MET A 176 -13.53 7.10 -9.07
CA MET A 176 -14.19 7.70 -7.91
C MET A 176 -14.46 9.20 -8.10
N ALA A 177 -13.66 9.90 -8.92
CA ALA A 177 -13.93 11.30 -9.26
C ALA A 177 -15.28 11.49 -9.99
N VAL A 178 -15.75 10.49 -10.76
CA VAL A 178 -17.08 10.52 -11.42
C VAL A 178 -18.22 10.65 -10.40
N VAL A 179 -18.05 10.06 -9.21
CA VAL A 179 -19.01 10.13 -8.10
C VAL A 179 -18.61 11.13 -7.02
N GLY A 180 -17.63 12.00 -7.30
CA GLY A 180 -17.19 13.06 -6.39
C GLY A 180 -16.43 12.57 -5.15
N LEU A 181 -15.77 11.41 -5.22
CA LEU A 181 -15.04 10.81 -4.10
C LEU A 181 -13.52 10.72 -4.37
N PRO A 182 -12.67 10.84 -3.34
CA PRO A 182 -11.26 10.53 -3.43
C PRO A 182 -11.01 9.01 -3.34
N SER A 183 -9.97 8.51 -3.99
CA SER A 183 -9.59 7.08 -3.95
C SER A 183 -8.95 6.64 -2.64
N CYS A 184 -8.36 7.59 -1.89
CA CYS A 184 -7.67 7.33 -0.62
C CYS A 184 -6.74 6.11 -0.74
N THR A 185 -6.84 5.14 0.17
CA THR A 185 -6.00 3.94 0.18
C THR A 185 -6.74 2.69 -0.28
N TRP A 186 -7.82 2.84 -1.07
CA TRP A 186 -8.51 1.71 -1.69
C TRP A 186 -7.55 0.90 -2.58
N SER A 187 -6.75 1.58 -3.40
CA SER A 187 -5.81 0.94 -4.32
C SER A 187 -4.77 0.12 -3.58
N PHE A 188 -4.19 0.65 -2.49
CA PHE A 188 -3.31 -0.11 -1.60
C PHE A 188 -4.00 -1.38 -1.06
N CYS A 189 -5.21 -1.25 -0.50
CA CYS A 189 -5.91 -2.40 0.08
C CYS A 189 -6.16 -3.49 -0.96
N LEU A 190 -6.75 -3.12 -2.10
CA LEU A 190 -7.14 -4.06 -3.15
C LEU A 190 -5.93 -4.72 -3.80
N ALA A 191 -4.90 -3.95 -4.15
CA ALA A 191 -3.69 -4.49 -4.74
C ALA A 191 -2.94 -5.42 -3.77
N THR A 192 -2.76 -5.01 -2.52
CA THR A 192 -1.99 -5.82 -1.56
C THR A 192 -2.73 -7.11 -1.21
N LEU A 193 -4.06 -7.08 -1.06
CA LEU A 193 -4.86 -8.29 -0.85
C LEU A 193 -4.78 -9.24 -2.04
N LEU A 194 -4.85 -8.71 -3.26
CA LEU A 194 -4.66 -9.50 -4.48
C LEU A 194 -3.30 -10.21 -4.48
N PHE A 195 -2.22 -9.49 -4.18
CA PHE A 195 -0.87 -10.07 -4.14
C PHE A 195 -0.68 -11.09 -3.00
N LEU A 196 -1.36 -10.91 -1.86
CA LEU A 196 -1.35 -11.88 -0.74
C LEU A 196 -2.20 -13.13 -1.00
N LEU A 197 -3.11 -13.06 -1.96
CA LEU A 197 -3.92 -14.20 -2.43
C LEU A 197 -3.20 -15.01 -3.51
N VAL A 198 -2.18 -14.46 -4.17
CA VAL A 198 -1.40 -15.20 -5.16
C VAL A 198 -0.68 -16.37 -4.50
N THR A 199 -0.98 -17.58 -4.95
CA THR A 199 -0.28 -18.80 -4.56
C THR A 199 0.84 -19.12 -5.55
N THR A 200 1.92 -19.72 -5.07
CA THR A 200 3.06 -20.08 -5.91
C THR A 200 3.76 -21.33 -5.37
N LYS A 201 4.34 -22.12 -6.28
CA LYS A 201 5.18 -23.28 -5.93
C LYS A 201 6.60 -22.88 -5.52
N ASN A 202 6.97 -21.61 -5.64
CA ASN A 202 8.30 -21.13 -5.25
C ASN A 202 8.40 -21.01 -3.71
N PRO A 203 9.22 -21.82 -3.03
CA PRO A 203 9.29 -21.84 -1.56
C PRO A 203 9.92 -20.57 -0.95
N ASN A 204 10.49 -19.69 -1.79
CA ASN A 204 11.08 -18.42 -1.34
C ASN A 204 10.07 -17.27 -1.33
N ILE A 205 8.87 -17.46 -1.88
CA ILE A 205 7.75 -16.51 -1.73
C ILE A 205 6.84 -17.11 -0.66
N TYR A 206 7.12 -16.76 0.59
CA TYR A 206 6.44 -17.32 1.75
C TYR A 206 5.58 -16.26 2.43
N ARG A 207 4.28 -16.55 2.53
CA ARG A 207 3.33 -15.71 3.27
C ARG A 207 3.40 -15.99 4.76
N MET A 208 3.58 -14.94 5.55
CA MET A 208 3.61 -15.03 7.00
C MET A 208 2.22 -15.35 7.56
N PRO A 209 2.10 -16.33 8.48
CA PRO A 209 0.87 -16.50 9.24
C PRO A 209 0.58 -15.24 10.06
N LEU A 210 -0.64 -14.71 10.03
CA LEU A 210 -0.94 -13.42 10.67
C LEU A 210 -0.64 -13.39 12.17
N SER A 211 -0.85 -14.52 12.86
CA SER A 211 -0.53 -14.68 14.29
C SER A 211 0.96 -14.54 14.62
N LYS A 212 1.85 -14.57 13.62
CA LYS A 212 3.31 -14.47 13.76
C LYS A 212 3.90 -13.21 13.14
N VAL A 213 3.10 -12.42 12.42
CA VAL A 213 3.54 -11.17 11.80
C VAL A 213 3.94 -10.16 12.88
N THR A 214 5.16 -9.61 12.77
CA THR A 214 5.68 -8.57 13.68
C THR A 214 6.34 -7.42 12.93
N TYR A 215 7.59 -7.58 12.51
CA TYR A 215 8.35 -6.66 11.65
C TYR A 215 9.35 -7.46 10.80
N PRO A 216 9.82 -6.93 9.64
CA PRO A 216 10.52 -7.73 8.63
C PRO A 216 11.74 -8.51 9.12
N GLU A 217 12.55 -7.90 9.99
CA GLU A 217 13.75 -8.51 10.55
C GLU A 217 13.40 -9.76 11.36
N LYS A 218 12.39 -9.68 12.23
CA LYS A 218 11.93 -10.80 13.06
C LYS A 218 11.12 -11.83 12.26
N ASN A 219 10.34 -11.40 11.29
CA ASN A 219 9.61 -12.28 10.37
C ASN A 219 10.60 -13.16 9.58
N ARG A 220 11.71 -12.58 9.13
CA ARG A 220 12.76 -13.31 8.42
C ARG A 220 13.45 -14.36 9.30
N ILE A 221 13.74 -14.03 10.57
CA ILE A 221 14.29 -14.99 11.54
C ILE A 221 13.33 -16.16 11.75
N PHE A 222 12.04 -15.88 11.96
CA PHE A 222 11.01 -16.92 12.12
C PHE A 222 10.99 -17.89 10.94
N TYR A 223 11.04 -17.38 9.71
CA TYR A 223 11.07 -18.19 8.50
C TYR A 223 12.32 -19.08 8.40
N LEU A 224 13.51 -18.53 8.68
CA LEU A 224 14.76 -19.30 8.61
C LEU A 224 14.73 -20.46 9.62
N GLN A 225 14.29 -20.20 10.85
CA GLN A 225 14.13 -21.24 11.88
C GLN A 225 13.06 -22.29 11.53
N ALA A 226 11.99 -21.89 10.84
CA ALA A 226 10.97 -22.83 10.36
C ALA A 226 11.52 -23.69 9.22
N LYS A 227 12.30 -23.08 8.32
CA LYS A 227 12.95 -23.75 7.18
C LYS A 227 13.99 -24.78 7.63
N GLU A 228 14.84 -24.44 8.61
CA GLU A 228 15.82 -25.36 9.18
C GLU A 228 15.15 -26.59 9.80
N ARG A 229 14.11 -26.39 10.61
CA ARG A 229 13.33 -27.49 11.21
C ARG A 229 12.69 -28.42 10.19
N MET A 230 12.22 -27.89 9.06
CA MET A 230 11.68 -28.72 7.97
C MET A 230 12.75 -29.58 7.29
N VAL A 231 13.99 -29.10 7.22
CA VAL A 231 15.11 -29.85 6.65
C VAL A 231 15.59 -30.94 7.61
N GLU A 232 15.64 -30.66 8.91
CA GLU A 232 16.12 -31.59 9.94
C GLU A 232 15.10 -32.67 10.34
N SER A 233 13.79 -32.46 10.14
CA SER A 233 12.75 -33.43 10.52
C SER A 233 11.64 -33.55 9.47
N PRO A 234 11.90 -34.22 8.33
CA PRO A 234 10.92 -34.39 7.25
C PRO A 234 9.63 -35.10 7.69
N LEU A 235 9.70 -35.93 8.74
CA LEU A 235 8.60 -36.76 9.24
C LEU A 235 7.67 -36.07 10.26
N LEU A 236 8.02 -34.86 10.74
CA LEU A 236 7.19 -34.07 11.67
C LEU A 236 6.53 -32.86 11.00
N ALA A 237 6.79 -32.65 9.70
CA ALA A 237 6.08 -31.66 8.92
C ALA A 237 4.75 -32.25 8.43
N VAL A 238 3.66 -31.51 8.64
CA VAL A 238 2.25 -31.74 8.21
C VAL A 238 1.38 -32.42 9.29
N PRO A 239 0.33 -31.72 9.77
CA PRO A 239 -0.77 -31.20 8.95
C PRO A 239 -1.00 -29.69 9.09
N ASN A 240 -0.85 -28.97 7.96
CA ASN A 240 -1.60 -27.75 7.59
C ASN A 240 -1.11 -27.11 6.27
N MET A 241 -0.20 -27.75 5.53
CA MET A 241 -0.10 -27.58 4.07
C MET A 241 -0.87 -28.71 3.39
N GLN A 242 -2.19 -28.72 3.54
CA GLN A 242 -3.02 -29.33 2.50
C GLN A 242 -3.05 -28.31 1.37
N PHE A 243 -2.30 -28.61 0.31
CA PHE A 243 -2.52 -28.02 -0.99
C PHE A 243 -4.00 -28.19 -1.32
N ALA A 244 -4.71 -27.09 -1.53
CA ALA A 244 -6.00 -27.15 -2.18
C ALA A 244 -5.79 -27.77 -3.56
N GLU A 245 -6.42 -28.92 -3.78
CA GLU A 245 -6.69 -29.46 -5.11
C GLU A 245 -7.46 -28.45 -5.97
#